data_AF-A0A9D5KV54-F1
#
_entry.id   AF-A0A9D5KV54-F1
#
_cell.length_a   1.000
_cell.length_b   1.000
_cell.length_c   1.000
_cell.angle_alpha   90.00
_cell.angle_beta   90.00
_cell.angle_gamma   90.00
#
_symmetry.space_group_name_H-M   'P 1'
#
loop_
_entity.id
_entity.type
_entity.pdbx_description
1 polymer ?
#
loop_
_entity_poly.entity_id
_entity_poly.type
_entity_poly.pdbx_seq_one_letter_code
_entity_poly.pdbx_strand_id
1 'polypeptide(L)'
;MEITVLGKLLIAVMLAAIIGIIAGLIVRRGNDAKVGLGCGLMFPIAIAVFIVLQLILPDVVVISNTNGQLSHETKSQLLSIKTPTGQTTQLSLCDKYIANFSDETLIFYPEYYGPANKANSVNTEEPIIIEPNTVTCVKDIPDYYFTPAATQISSKSNSIEVRWVLETLRNVIEREGVNYEE
;
A
#
# COMPACT_ATOMS: atom_id res chain seq x y z
N MET A 1 -8.11 10.79 7.00
CA MET A 1 -7.98 10.63 8.47
C MET A 1 -7.08 9.44 8.67
N GLU A 2 -5.88 9.65 9.20
CA GLU A 2 -4.90 8.58 9.35
C GLU A 2 -5.40 7.54 10.36
N ILE A 3 -5.37 6.25 10.00
CA ILE A 3 -5.81 5.17 10.88
C ILE A 3 -4.56 4.44 11.37
N THR A 4 -4.13 4.79 12.58
CA THR A 4 -3.04 4.10 13.25
C THR A 4 -3.44 2.66 13.60
N VAL A 5 -2.47 1.80 13.90
CA VAL A 5 -2.72 0.41 14.35
C VAL A 5 -3.72 0.38 15.53
N LEU A 6 -3.61 1.33 16.46
CA LEU A 6 -4.53 1.51 17.57
C LEU A 6 -5.95 1.90 17.10
N GLY A 7 -6.05 2.79 16.10
CA GLY A 7 -7.32 3.14 15.47
C GLY A 7 -7.99 1.94 14.80
N LYS A 8 -7.22 1.10 14.10
CA LYS A 8 -7.73 -0.15 13.50
C LYS A 8 -8.25 -1.12 14.56
N LEU A 9 -7.54 -1.24 15.70
CA LEU A 9 -7.96 -2.08 16.83
C LEU A 9 -9.29 -1.58 17.41
N LEU A 10 -9.44 -0.27 17.62
CA LEU A 10 -10.66 0.34 18.15
C LEU A 10 -11.86 0.13 17.22
N ILE A 11 -11.68 0.32 15.90
CA ILE A 11 -12.74 0.07 14.91
C ILE A 11 -13.17 -1.40 14.95
N ALA A 12 -12.21 -2.33 15.01
CA ALA A 12 -12.52 -3.75 15.06
C ALA A 12 -13.25 -4.16 16.36
N VAL A 13 -12.82 -3.63 17.51
CA VAL A 13 -13.51 -3.85 18.80
C VAL A 13 -14.92 -3.27 18.76
N MET A 14 -15.11 -2.09 18.16
CA MET A 14 -16.42 -1.47 18.01
C MET A 14 -17.35 -2.28 17.11
N LEU A 15 -16.87 -2.75 15.96
CA LEU A 15 -17.64 -3.61 15.05
C LEU A 15 -18.01 -4.93 15.72
N ALA A 16 -17.07 -5.55 16.45
CA ALA A 16 -17.35 -6.75 17.23
C ALA A 16 -18.44 -6.48 18.27
N ALA A 17 -18.33 -5.38 19.03
CA ALA A 17 -19.32 -4.95 20.01
C ALA A 17 -20.73 -4.82 19.38
N ILE A 18 -20.84 -4.17 18.21
CA ILE A 18 -22.10 -4.03 17.47
C ILE A 18 -22.65 -5.40 17.06
N ILE A 19 -21.81 -6.28 16.49
CA ILE A 19 -22.21 -7.64 16.10
C ILE A 19 -22.70 -8.43 17.32
N GLY A 20 -22.05 -8.29 18.47
CA GLY A 20 -22.49 -8.93 19.72
C GLY A 20 -23.79 -8.41 20.28
N ILE A 21 -24.01 -7.10 20.19
CA ILE A 21 -25.29 -6.49 20.58
C ILE A 21 -26.40 -7.04 19.67
N ILE A 22 -26.18 -7.13 18.37
CA ILE A 22 -27.14 -7.70 17.40
C ILE A 22 -27.37 -9.18 17.69
N ALA A 23 -26.31 -9.98 17.84
CA ALA A 23 -26.41 -11.40 18.17
C ALA A 23 -27.12 -11.63 19.51
N GLY A 24 -26.79 -10.82 20.53
CA GLY A 24 -27.44 -10.82 21.83
C GLY A 24 -28.92 -10.48 21.74
N LEU A 25 -29.31 -9.48 20.94
CA LEU A 25 -30.71 -9.12 20.68
C LEU A 25 -31.49 -10.24 19.97
N ILE A 26 -30.87 -10.92 19.00
CA ILE A 26 -31.46 -12.06 18.28
C ILE A 26 -31.63 -13.26 19.23
N VAL A 27 -30.63 -13.56 20.05
CA VAL A 27 -30.66 -14.66 21.04
C VAL A 27 -31.64 -14.38 22.17
N ARG A 28 -31.83 -13.12 22.59
CA ARG A 28 -32.81 -12.74 23.62
C ARG A 28 -34.26 -12.93 23.18
N ARG A 29 -34.52 -13.07 21.88
CA ARG A 29 -35.82 -13.52 21.33
C ARG A 29 -36.00 -15.04 21.35
N GLY A 30 -34.98 -15.82 21.71
CA GLY A 30 -34.99 -17.29 21.76
C GLY A 30 -34.29 -17.84 23.01
N ASN A 31 -34.99 -17.83 24.15
CA ASN A 31 -34.68 -18.51 25.42
C ASN A 31 -33.40 -18.12 26.21
N ASP A 32 -33.61 -17.93 27.52
CA ASP A 32 -32.72 -17.33 28.55
C ASP A 32 -31.46 -18.11 28.97
N ALA A 33 -30.63 -18.64 28.05
CA ALA A 33 -29.45 -19.42 28.49
C ALA A 33 -28.11 -19.18 27.75
N LYS A 34 -28.01 -18.25 26.79
CA LYS A 34 -26.83 -18.17 25.89
C LYS A 34 -26.03 -16.87 25.95
N VAL A 35 -26.13 -16.10 27.04
CA VAL A 35 -25.39 -14.84 27.19
C VAL A 35 -23.87 -15.07 27.31
N GLY A 36 -23.43 -16.16 27.99
CA GLY A 36 -22.00 -16.47 28.14
C GLY A 36 -21.30 -16.93 26.85
N LEU A 37 -22.01 -17.65 25.98
CA LEU A 37 -21.48 -18.13 24.69
C LEU A 37 -21.44 -17.00 23.65
N GLY A 38 -22.41 -16.08 23.70
CA GLY A 38 -22.44 -14.86 22.90
C GLY A 38 -21.26 -13.94 23.19
N CYS A 39 -20.90 -13.73 24.46
CA CYS A 39 -19.73 -12.91 24.83
C CYS A 39 -18.38 -13.58 24.48
N GLY A 40 -18.27 -14.91 24.56
CA GLY A 40 -17.04 -15.64 24.22
C GLY A 40 -16.69 -15.60 22.73
N LEU A 41 -17.70 -15.61 21.85
CA LEU A 41 -17.51 -15.53 20.39
C LEU A 41 -17.14 -14.12 19.90
N MET A 42 -17.29 -13.09 20.74
CA MET A 42 -16.96 -11.72 20.38
C MET A 42 -15.49 -11.52 20.07
N PHE A 43 -14.61 -12.20 20.81
CA PHE A 43 -13.18 -12.03 20.67
C PHE A 43 -12.66 -12.62 19.34
N PRO A 44 -13.01 -13.85 18.95
CA PRO A 44 -12.71 -14.36 17.61
C PRO A 44 -13.30 -13.52 16.47
N ILE A 45 -14.55 -13.03 16.62
CA ILE A 45 -15.18 -12.16 15.62
C ILE A 45 -14.45 -10.83 15.52
N ALA A 46 -14.05 -10.22 16.64
CA ALA A 46 -13.26 -8.99 16.64
C ALA A 46 -11.92 -9.16 15.94
N ILE A 47 -11.24 -10.28 16.19
CA ILE A 47 -9.98 -10.62 15.53
C ILE A 47 -10.21 -10.83 14.03
N ALA A 48 -11.23 -11.59 13.64
CA ALA A 48 -11.56 -11.82 12.23
C ALA A 48 -11.88 -10.50 11.51
N VAL A 49 -12.70 -9.64 12.13
CA VAL A 49 -13.02 -8.31 11.60
C VAL A 49 -11.76 -7.44 11.53
N PHE A 50 -10.89 -7.47 12.54
CA PHE A 50 -9.61 -6.74 12.51
C PHE A 50 -8.75 -7.18 11.33
N ILE A 51 -8.55 -8.49 11.16
CA ILE A 51 -7.76 -9.06 10.04
C ILE A 51 -8.38 -8.66 8.70
N VAL A 52 -9.69 -8.78 8.56
CA VAL A 52 -10.39 -8.38 7.33
C VAL A 52 -10.26 -6.87 7.07
N LEU A 53 -10.32 -6.03 8.11
CA LEU A 53 -10.11 -4.59 7.98
C LEU A 53 -8.70 -4.26 7.48
N GLN A 54 -7.67 -5.00 7.92
CA GLN A 54 -6.30 -4.82 7.42
C GLN A 54 -6.18 -5.13 5.92
N LEU A 55 -6.97 -6.07 5.42
CA LEU A 55 -6.92 -6.50 4.01
C LEU A 55 -7.73 -5.61 3.06
N ILE A 56 -8.72 -4.87 3.58
CA ILE A 56 -9.65 -4.07 2.77
C ILE A 56 -9.22 -2.60 2.67
N LEU A 57 -8.54 -2.07 3.69
CA LEU A 57 -8.12 -0.68 3.69
C LEU A 57 -7.02 -0.46 2.64
N PRO A 58 -7.13 0.59 1.79
CA PRO A 58 -6.08 0.89 0.83
C PRO A 58 -4.77 1.25 1.52
N ASP A 59 -3.69 0.68 1.02
CA ASP A 59 -2.34 1.03 1.43
C ASP A 59 -1.78 2.11 0.50
N VAL A 60 -1.28 3.17 1.12
CA VAL A 60 -0.77 4.35 0.43
C VAL A 60 0.67 4.59 0.87
N VAL A 61 1.61 4.52 -0.06
CA VAL A 61 2.98 4.99 0.17
C VAL A 61 3.01 6.48 -0.11
N VAL A 62 3.21 7.27 0.93
CA VAL A 62 3.34 8.73 0.83
C VAL A 62 4.80 9.08 0.72
N ILE A 63 5.16 9.81 -0.33
CA ILE A 63 6.53 10.23 -0.62
C ILE A 63 6.59 11.73 -0.49
N SER A 64 7.52 12.23 0.31
CA SER A 64 7.67 13.65 0.59
C SER A 64 9.14 14.04 0.60
N ASN A 65 9.39 15.32 0.28
CA ASN A 65 10.73 15.88 0.37
C ASN A 65 11.01 16.29 1.82
N THR A 66 11.97 15.61 2.46
CA THR A 66 12.40 15.91 3.83
C THR A 66 13.88 16.30 3.78
N ASN A 67 14.19 17.57 4.06
CA ASN A 67 15.56 18.11 4.03
C ASN A 67 16.31 17.91 2.70
N GLY A 68 15.61 17.96 1.56
CA GLY A 68 16.21 17.78 0.24
C GLY A 68 16.44 16.32 -0.14
N GLN A 69 15.90 15.36 0.63
CA GLN A 69 15.92 13.93 0.31
C GLN A 69 14.48 13.40 0.25
N LEU A 70 14.24 12.46 -0.66
CA LEU A 70 12.98 11.73 -0.69
C LEU A 70 12.87 10.83 0.54
N SER A 71 11.83 11.06 1.33
CA SER A 71 11.40 10.19 2.42
C SER A 71 10.07 9.54 2.05
N HIS A 72 9.81 8.36 2.60
CA HIS A 72 8.57 7.65 2.38
C HIS A 72 7.97 7.13 3.69
N GLU A 73 6.66 7.10 3.74
CA GLU A 73 5.89 6.55 4.84
C GLU A 73 4.72 5.72 4.29
N THR A 74 4.52 4.51 4.81
CA THR A 74 3.37 3.68 4.42
C THR A 74 2.21 3.94 5.37
N LYS A 75 1.06 4.33 4.81
CA LYS A 75 -0.17 4.63 5.56
C LYS A 75 -1.33 3.83 5.01
N SER A 76 -2.09 3.19 5.88
CA SER A 76 -3.41 2.68 5.49
C SER A 76 -4.46 3.78 5.67
N GLN A 77 -5.18 4.09 4.60
CA GLN A 77 -6.22 5.12 4.58
C GLN A 77 -7.60 4.48 4.45
N LEU A 78 -8.66 5.22 4.80
CA LEU A 78 -10.03 4.69 4.78
C LEU A 78 -10.66 4.79 3.38
N LEU A 79 -10.79 6.02 2.87
CA LEU A 79 -11.55 6.31 1.66
C LEU A 79 -10.98 7.47 0.84
N SER A 80 -10.04 8.23 1.40
CA SER A 80 -9.47 9.38 0.73
C SER A 80 -8.14 9.80 1.31
N ILE A 81 -7.38 10.52 0.49
CA ILE A 81 -6.16 11.21 0.88
C ILE A 81 -6.22 12.64 0.35
N LYS A 82 -5.68 13.57 1.14
CA LYS A 82 -5.58 14.99 0.78
C LYS A 82 -4.13 15.33 0.45
N THR A 83 -3.90 15.91 -0.71
CA THR A 83 -2.59 16.37 -1.18
C THR A 83 -2.18 17.66 -0.45
N PRO A 84 -0.88 18.03 -0.46
CA PRO A 84 -0.43 19.32 0.06
C PRO A 84 -1.08 20.53 -0.63
N THR A 85 -1.41 20.38 -1.92
CA THR A 85 -2.14 21.39 -2.72
C THR A 85 -3.61 21.53 -2.31
N GLY A 86 -4.09 20.67 -1.41
CA GLY A 86 -5.44 20.69 -0.87
C GLY A 86 -6.46 19.86 -1.66
N GLN A 87 -6.05 19.25 -2.78
CA GLN A 87 -6.91 18.34 -3.54
C GLN A 87 -7.16 17.06 -2.75
N THR A 88 -8.36 16.51 -2.87
CA THR A 88 -8.74 15.26 -2.20
C THR A 88 -8.99 14.19 -3.25
N THR A 89 -8.27 13.07 -3.15
CA THR A 89 -8.41 11.92 -4.03
C THR A 89 -9.17 10.82 -3.30
N GLN A 90 -10.23 10.29 -3.93
CA GLN A 90 -10.94 9.12 -3.43
C GLN A 90 -10.11 7.86 -3.69
N LEU A 91 -10.07 6.98 -2.70
CA LEU A 91 -9.33 5.72 -2.75
C LEU A 91 -10.34 4.58 -2.78
N SER A 92 -10.19 3.68 -3.76
CA SER A 92 -10.89 2.41 -3.77
C SER A 92 -10.35 1.50 -2.66
N LEU A 93 -11.24 0.70 -2.09
CA LEU A 93 -10.85 -0.35 -1.15
C LEU A 93 -10.07 -1.45 -1.87
N CYS A 94 -9.18 -2.12 -1.13
CA CYS A 94 -8.28 -3.20 -1.61
C CYS A 94 -7.23 -2.78 -2.65
N ASP A 95 -7.22 -1.52 -3.08
CA ASP A 95 -6.23 -1.01 -4.02
C ASP A 95 -5.00 -0.46 -3.29
N LYS A 96 -3.92 -0.34 -4.05
CA LYS A 96 -2.60 0.10 -3.62
C LYS A 96 -2.27 1.43 -4.30
N TYR A 97 -1.69 2.37 -3.57
CA TYR A 97 -1.46 3.72 -4.06
C TYR A 97 -0.07 4.25 -3.73
N ILE A 98 0.44 5.10 -4.61
CA ILE A 98 1.60 5.96 -4.35
C ILE A 98 1.12 7.41 -4.40
N ALA A 99 1.35 8.14 -3.32
CA ALA A 99 1.05 9.56 -3.19
C ALA A 99 2.36 10.35 -3.26
N ASN A 100 2.58 11.07 -4.35
CA ASN A 100 3.76 11.89 -4.54
C ASN A 100 3.49 13.31 -4.01
N PHE A 101 3.98 13.62 -2.82
CA PHE A 101 3.90 14.95 -2.20
C PHE A 101 5.23 15.70 -2.30
N SER A 102 6.17 15.21 -3.10
CA SER A 102 7.36 15.96 -3.48
C SER A 102 7.05 16.96 -4.61
N ASP A 103 8.04 17.77 -4.91
CA ASP A 103 8.10 18.72 -6.01
C ASP A 103 8.62 18.09 -7.31
N GLU A 104 9.03 16.82 -7.30
CA GLU A 104 9.63 16.13 -8.45
C GLU A 104 8.72 15.03 -9.00
N THR A 105 8.67 14.90 -10.32
CA THR A 105 8.01 13.77 -10.98
C THR A 105 8.75 12.48 -10.64
N LEU A 106 8.02 11.46 -10.22
CA LEU A 106 8.58 10.14 -9.93
C LEU A 106 8.25 9.18 -11.08
N ILE A 107 9.19 8.27 -11.36
CA ILE A 107 9.00 7.18 -12.32
C ILE A 107 9.04 5.87 -11.55
N PHE A 108 8.01 5.05 -11.77
CA PHE A 108 7.86 3.75 -11.16
C PHE A 108 7.90 2.65 -12.23
N TYR A 109 8.91 1.79 -12.21
CA TYR A 109 9.14 0.83 -13.29
C TYR A 109 9.73 -0.51 -12.81
N PRO A 110 9.48 -1.63 -13.52
CA PRO A 110 10.06 -2.91 -13.18
C PRO A 110 11.47 -3.07 -13.78
N GLU A 111 12.39 -3.57 -12.96
CA GLU A 111 13.69 -4.09 -13.35
C GLU A 111 13.69 -5.62 -13.30
N TYR A 112 14.22 -6.23 -14.37
CA TYR A 112 14.26 -7.67 -14.55
C TYR A 112 15.66 -8.20 -14.38
N TYR A 113 15.82 -9.09 -13.42
CA TYR A 113 17.10 -9.64 -13.00
C TYR A 113 17.16 -11.14 -13.32
N GLY A 114 18.16 -11.55 -14.10
CA GLY A 114 18.35 -12.95 -14.49
C GLY A 114 19.25 -13.11 -15.71
N PRO A 115 19.36 -14.32 -16.28
CA PRO A 115 20.10 -14.54 -17.51
C PRO A 115 19.53 -13.66 -18.64
N ALA A 116 20.40 -12.93 -19.36
CA ALA A 116 20.03 -11.93 -20.38
C ALA A 116 19.00 -12.44 -21.39
N ASN A 117 19.13 -13.70 -21.80
CA ASN A 117 18.27 -14.38 -22.78
C ASN A 117 16.81 -14.51 -22.31
N LYS A 118 16.58 -14.54 -20.99
CA LYS A 118 15.27 -14.68 -20.35
C LYS A 118 14.72 -13.33 -19.90
N ALA A 119 15.55 -12.46 -19.33
CA ALA A 119 15.14 -11.12 -18.92
C ALA A 119 14.59 -10.30 -20.11
N ASN A 120 15.25 -10.38 -21.27
CA ASN A 120 14.81 -9.69 -22.49
C ASN A 120 13.57 -10.33 -23.16
N SER A 121 13.13 -11.49 -22.69
CA SER A 121 11.95 -12.20 -23.22
C SER A 121 10.67 -11.91 -22.43
N VAL A 122 10.78 -11.18 -21.32
CA VAL A 122 9.62 -10.78 -20.52
C VAL A 122 9.00 -9.55 -21.15
N ASN A 123 7.67 -9.53 -21.26
CA ASN A 123 6.94 -8.32 -21.62
C ASN A 123 7.24 -7.25 -20.56
N THR A 124 8.02 -6.25 -20.92
CA THR A 124 8.27 -5.08 -20.09
C THR A 124 6.97 -4.33 -19.91
N GLU A 125 6.46 -4.29 -18.68
CA GLU A 125 5.39 -3.35 -18.33
C GLU A 125 5.88 -1.92 -18.52
N GLU A 126 4.98 -1.04 -18.97
CA GLU A 126 5.31 0.37 -19.16
C GLU A 126 5.57 1.06 -17.80
N PRO A 127 6.56 1.96 -17.73
CA PRO A 127 6.77 2.79 -16.55
C PRO A 127 5.52 3.61 -16.20
N ILE A 128 5.23 3.71 -14.91
CA ILE A 128 4.16 4.55 -14.38
C ILE A 128 4.77 5.89 -13.98
N ILE A 129 4.31 6.98 -14.62
CA ILE A 129 4.70 8.35 -14.28
C ILE A 129 3.77 8.87 -13.18
N ILE A 130 4.36 9.43 -12.11
CA ILE A 130 3.64 9.92 -10.94
C ILE A 130 4.00 11.40 -10.75
N GLU A 131 3.10 12.26 -11.22
CA GLU A 131 3.31 13.71 -11.21
C GLU A 131 3.37 14.28 -9.77
N PRO A 132 4.04 15.43 -9.57
CA PRO A 132 4.07 16.11 -8.28
C PRO A 132 2.68 16.40 -7.75
N ASN A 133 2.51 16.25 -6.44
CA ASN A 133 1.25 16.47 -5.73
C ASN A 133 0.06 15.65 -6.24
N THR A 134 0.31 14.46 -6.82
CA THR A 134 -0.74 13.55 -7.29
C THR A 134 -0.75 12.23 -6.53
N VAL A 135 -1.79 11.44 -6.78
CA VAL A 135 -1.97 10.11 -6.19
C VAL A 135 -2.31 9.15 -7.32
N THR A 136 -1.53 8.10 -7.46
CA THR A 136 -1.66 7.12 -8.54
C THR A 136 -1.93 5.73 -7.96
N CYS A 137 -2.93 5.05 -8.52
CA CYS A 137 -3.21 3.65 -8.20
C CYS A 137 -2.22 2.74 -8.92
N VAL A 138 -1.65 1.76 -8.21
CA VAL A 138 -0.69 0.80 -8.75
C VAL A 138 -1.19 -0.62 -8.48
N LYS A 139 -0.91 -1.54 -9.40
CA LYS A 139 -1.36 -2.94 -9.26
C LYS A 139 -0.63 -3.66 -8.14
N ASP A 140 0.68 -3.43 -8.03
CA ASP A 140 1.52 -4.07 -7.03
C ASP A 140 2.42 -3.08 -6.31
N ILE A 141 2.52 -3.32 -5.01
CA ILE A 141 3.48 -2.67 -4.12
C ILE A 141 4.55 -3.70 -3.73
N PRO A 142 5.63 -3.98 -4.49
CA PRO A 142 6.63 -4.94 -4.02
C PRO A 142 7.38 -4.46 -2.77
N ASP A 143 7.94 -5.42 -2.06
CA ASP A 143 8.53 -5.18 -0.75
C ASP A 143 9.84 -4.35 -0.79
N TYR A 144 10.41 -4.11 -1.98
CA TYR A 144 11.75 -3.55 -2.17
C TYR A 144 11.80 -2.41 -3.20
N TYR A 145 11.37 -1.22 -2.81
CA TYR A 145 11.39 -0.02 -3.68
C TYR A 145 12.48 1.00 -3.38
N PHE A 146 12.94 1.01 -2.13
CA PHE A 146 13.90 1.97 -1.62
C PHE A 146 15.25 1.33 -1.28
N THR A 147 15.43 0.06 -1.61
CA THR A 147 16.70 -0.66 -1.44
C THR A 147 17.43 -0.70 -2.77
N PRO A 148 18.70 -0.26 -2.84
CA PRO A 148 19.52 -0.45 -4.03
C PRO A 148 19.55 -1.91 -4.43
N ALA A 149 19.57 -2.18 -5.74
CA ALA A 149 19.66 -3.53 -6.27
C ALA A 149 20.83 -4.30 -5.66
N ALA A 150 20.64 -5.60 -5.44
CA ALA A 150 21.76 -6.47 -5.08
C ALA A 150 22.75 -6.46 -6.26
N THR A 151 24.02 -6.15 -5.98
CA THR A 151 25.09 -6.07 -7.00
C THR A 151 25.38 -7.40 -7.70
N GLN A 152 24.84 -8.52 -7.20
CA GLN A 152 24.97 -9.83 -7.83
C GLN A 152 23.66 -10.61 -7.76
N ILE A 153 23.14 -10.96 -8.94
CA ILE A 153 22.09 -11.96 -9.10
C ILE A 153 22.82 -13.28 -9.28
N SER A 154 22.46 -14.29 -8.49
CA SER A 154 23.04 -15.61 -8.64
C SER A 154 22.85 -16.12 -10.07
N SER A 155 23.94 -16.22 -10.83
CA SER A 155 23.98 -16.77 -12.20
C SER A 155 23.57 -18.25 -12.29
N LYS A 156 23.32 -18.90 -11.14
CA LYS A 156 22.83 -20.28 -11.04
C LYS A 156 21.32 -20.39 -11.02
N SER A 157 20.58 -19.28 -10.90
CA SER A 157 19.12 -19.33 -10.90
C SER A 157 18.56 -19.34 -12.32
N ASN A 158 17.65 -20.28 -12.58
CA ASN A 158 16.85 -20.32 -13.81
C ASN A 158 15.64 -19.37 -13.77
N SER A 159 15.44 -18.67 -12.65
CA SER A 159 14.33 -17.74 -12.43
C SER A 159 14.67 -16.31 -12.87
N ILE A 160 13.63 -15.55 -13.23
CA ILE A 160 13.70 -14.11 -13.38
C ILE A 160 13.16 -13.52 -12.08
N GLU A 161 13.91 -12.62 -11.47
CA GLU A 161 13.46 -11.81 -10.35
C GLU A 161 12.99 -10.46 -10.90
N VAL A 162 11.76 -10.06 -10.56
CA VAL A 162 11.21 -8.75 -10.92
C VAL A 162 11.24 -7.89 -9.67
N ARG A 163 11.96 -6.78 -9.73
CA ARG A 163 11.92 -5.74 -8.69
C ARG A 163 11.35 -4.50 -9.31
N TRP A 164 10.60 -3.74 -8.55
CA TRP A 164 10.15 -2.45 -9.04
C TRP A 164 10.98 -1.36 -8.37
N VAL A 165 11.32 -0.35 -9.13
CA VAL A 165 12.16 0.76 -8.71
C VAL A 165 11.35 2.04 -8.81
N LEU A 166 11.56 2.91 -7.83
CA LEU A 166 10.96 4.22 -7.76
C LEU A 166 12.07 5.27 -7.66
N GLU A 167 12.19 6.10 -8.70
CA GLU A 167 13.22 7.13 -8.79
C GLU A 167 12.61 8.45 -9.24
N THR A 168 13.36 9.54 -9.04
CA THR A 168 13.00 10.84 -9.62
C THR A 168 13.29 10.82 -11.12
N LEU A 169 12.46 11.51 -11.89
CA LEU A 169 12.69 11.70 -13.33
C LEU A 169 14.09 12.31 -13.58
N ARG A 170 14.53 13.24 -12.72
CA ARG A 170 15.87 13.82 -12.77
C ARG A 170 16.98 12.75 -12.69
N ASN A 171 16.92 11.83 -11.72
CA ASN A 171 17.94 10.79 -11.56
C ASN A 171 18.01 9.86 -12.78
N VAL A 172 16.86 9.52 -13.34
CA VAL A 172 16.80 8.68 -14.56
C VAL A 172 17.47 9.41 -15.72
N ILE A 173 17.14 10.69 -15.90
CA ILE A 173 17.70 11.50 -16.98
C ILE A 173 19.22 11.69 -16.84
N GLU A 174 19.71 12.00 -15.64
CA GLU A 174 21.15 12.14 -15.36
C GLU A 174 21.91 10.84 -15.68
N ARG A 175 21.32 9.69 -15.35
CA ARG A 175 21.90 8.37 -15.66
C ARG A 175 21.94 8.07 -17.15
N GLU A 176 20.88 8.41 -17.88
CA GLU A 176 20.78 8.19 -19.33
C GLU A 176 21.54 9.26 -20.15
N GLY A 177 22.05 10.31 -19.51
CA GLY A 177 22.83 11.37 -20.15
C GLY A 177 22.00 12.25 -21.10
N VAL A 178 20.69 12.35 -20.87
CA VAL A 178 19.79 13.23 -21.63
C VAL A 178 19.79 14.61 -20.96
N ASN A 179 19.88 15.69 -21.74
CA ASN A 179 19.69 17.04 -21.17
C ASN A 179 18.20 17.30 -20.98
N TYR A 180 17.76 17.55 -19.74
CA TYR A 180 16.42 18.03 -19.44
C TYR A 180 16.43 19.56 -19.39
N GLU A 181 15.60 20.22 -20.19
CA GLU A 181 15.23 21.62 -19.97
C GLU A 181 13.89 21.61 -19.22
N GLU A 182 13.85 22.20 -18.03
CA GLU A 182 12.64 22.41 -17.20
C GLU A 182 11.60 23.29 -17.89
#